data_AF-A0A6L3VVG0-F1
#
_entry.id   AF-A0A6L3VVG0-F1
#
_cell.length_a   1.000
_cell.length_b   1.000
_cell.length_c   1.000
_cell.angle_alpha   90.00
_cell.angle_beta   90.00
_cell.angle_gamma   90.00
#
_symmetry.space_group_name_H-M   'P 1'
#
loop_
_entity.id
_entity.type
_entity.pdbx_description
1 polymer ?
#
loop_
_entity_poly.entity_id
_entity_poly.type
_entity_poly.pdbx_seq_one_letter_code
_entity_poly.pdbx_strand_id
1 'polypeptide(L)'
;MGVEYRRSGGRATAHGTLVVAHDEAMRLTPDPRHGCLVIATSTGRLADHLGGFLGRDHDPPLRFHSLDGPALAPASLVERTWRHVCAVLDDTAAAGLHPLAARSLEESLLTSILLGLPHTATPELAEPPRRVPHHLAGFIREWVEAHHDRPIGASDIAAAAGIGVRQLQAICRAQWGLTPTQLLRGVRLDRARAALRSSGPGRRTVSDAATAAGYLHMSRFAEHYRQRFGETPTETLNHSSLPA
;
A
#
# COMPACT_ATOMS: atom_id res chain seq x y z
N MET A 1 4.41 -28.96 -5.35
CA MET A 1 4.85 -27.69 -5.97
C MET A 1 6.20 -27.37 -5.39
N GLY A 2 7.32 -27.49 -6.11
CA GLY A 2 8.65 -27.33 -5.50
C GLY A 2 9.65 -26.67 -6.42
N VAL A 3 10.57 -25.91 -5.82
CA VAL A 3 11.75 -25.34 -6.48
C VAL A 3 12.97 -26.06 -5.90
N GLU A 4 13.73 -26.74 -6.76
CA GLU A 4 15.06 -27.26 -6.38
C GLU A 4 16.05 -26.10 -6.36
N TYR A 5 16.71 -25.88 -5.21
CA TYR A 5 17.82 -24.93 -5.13
C TYR A 5 19.04 -25.59 -4.50
N ARG A 6 20.22 -25.18 -4.98
CA ARG A 6 21.51 -25.65 -4.48
C ARG A 6 22.18 -24.52 -3.70
N ARG A 7 22.42 -24.72 -2.41
CA ARG A 7 23.28 -23.85 -1.58
C ARG A 7 24.71 -24.37 -1.60
N SER A 8 25.66 -23.49 -1.34
CA SER A 8 27.07 -23.84 -1.07
C SER A 8 27.16 -24.70 0.20
N GLY A 9 26.95 -26.01 0.06
CA GLY A 9 27.01 -26.98 1.17
C GLY A 9 25.94 -28.07 1.15
N GLY A 10 24.92 -28.01 0.28
CA GLY A 10 23.89 -29.04 0.24
C GLY A 10 22.78 -28.82 -0.80
N ARG A 11 22.02 -29.89 -1.07
CA ARG A 11 20.87 -29.91 -1.99
C ARG A 11 19.58 -29.86 -1.15
N ALA A 12 18.72 -28.86 -1.37
CA ALA A 12 17.45 -28.73 -0.67
C ALA A 12 16.30 -28.46 -1.65
N THR A 13 15.18 -29.15 -1.46
CA THR A 13 13.91 -28.95 -2.17
C THR A 13 12.98 -28.17 -1.27
N ALA A 14 12.60 -26.94 -1.65
CA ALA A 14 11.54 -26.20 -0.97
C ALA A 14 10.25 -26.28 -1.76
N HIS A 15 9.14 -26.48 -1.06
CA HIS A 15 7.80 -26.43 -1.63
C HIS A 15 7.14 -25.09 -1.25
N GLY A 16 7.02 -24.15 -2.19
CA GLY A 16 6.34 -22.86 -1.97
C GLY A 16 7.19 -21.61 -2.25
N THR A 17 6.95 -20.53 -1.48
CA THR A 17 7.74 -19.30 -1.57
C THR A 17 9.13 -19.56 -0.94
N LEU A 18 10.20 -19.10 -1.57
CA LEU A 18 11.55 -19.21 -1.03
C LEU A 18 12.09 -17.80 -0.84
N VAL A 19 12.58 -17.50 0.35
CA VAL A 19 13.32 -16.26 0.60
C VAL A 19 14.78 -16.61 0.81
N VAL A 20 15.65 -15.92 0.07
CA VAL A 20 17.07 -16.23 -0.02
C VAL A 20 17.85 -14.99 0.35
N ALA A 21 18.80 -15.13 1.27
CA ALA A 21 19.68 -14.04 1.67
C ALA A 21 20.66 -13.68 0.53
N HIS A 22 20.99 -12.39 0.41
CA HIS A 22 21.77 -11.86 -0.72
C HIS A 22 23.26 -12.29 -0.72
N ASP A 23 23.74 -12.91 0.36
CA ASP A 23 25.16 -13.19 0.61
C ASP A 23 25.58 -14.62 0.26
N GLU A 24 24.65 -15.43 -0.24
CA GLU A 24 24.94 -16.77 -0.74
C GLU A 24 24.80 -16.83 -2.27
N ALA A 25 25.86 -17.28 -2.95
CA ALA A 25 25.77 -17.61 -4.37
C ALA A 25 24.80 -18.78 -4.55
N MET A 26 23.73 -18.56 -5.32
CA MET A 26 22.68 -19.55 -5.54
C MET A 26 22.53 -19.92 -7.01
N ARG A 27 22.30 -21.21 -7.26
CA ARG A 27 21.79 -21.70 -8.54
C ARG A 27 20.34 -22.17 -8.34
N LEU A 28 19.41 -21.45 -8.94
CA LEU A 28 18.00 -21.81 -9.02
C LEU A 28 17.78 -22.70 -10.24
N THR A 29 17.16 -23.86 -10.05
CA THR A 29 16.68 -24.71 -11.15
C THR A 29 15.16 -24.77 -11.04
N PRO A 30 14.44 -23.87 -11.74
CA PRO A 30 12.98 -23.87 -11.73
C PRO A 30 12.43 -25.22 -12.17
N ASP A 31 11.30 -25.63 -11.62
CA ASP A 31 10.55 -26.74 -12.20
C ASP A 31 10.13 -26.36 -13.63
N PRO A 32 10.43 -27.20 -14.65
CA PRO A 32 10.21 -26.85 -16.05
C PRO A 32 8.72 -26.75 -16.44
N ARG A 33 7.80 -27.31 -15.64
CA ARG A 33 6.35 -27.25 -15.86
C ARG A 33 5.70 -26.11 -15.08
N HIS A 34 6.25 -25.76 -13.92
CA HIS A 34 5.63 -24.78 -13.00
C HIS A 34 6.33 -23.42 -13.02
N GLY A 35 7.57 -23.34 -13.51
CA GLY A 35 8.37 -22.12 -13.52
C GLY A 35 8.84 -21.66 -12.14
N CYS A 36 9.46 -20.49 -12.09
CA CYS A 36 9.86 -19.81 -10.85
C CYS A 36 9.74 -18.30 -11.07
N LEU A 37 9.11 -17.59 -10.14
CA LEU A 37 9.10 -16.13 -10.11
C LEU A 37 10.22 -15.65 -9.19
N VAL A 38 11.15 -14.88 -9.74
CA VAL A 38 12.22 -14.23 -8.97
C VAL A 38 11.91 -12.76 -8.85
N ILE A 39 11.70 -12.29 -7.62
CA ILE A 39 11.55 -10.87 -7.33
C ILE A 39 12.91 -10.35 -6.87
N ALA A 40 13.55 -9.56 -7.73
CA ALA A 40 14.73 -8.81 -7.34
C ALA A 40 14.31 -7.37 -7.02
N THR A 41 14.64 -6.93 -5.82
CA THR A 41 14.50 -5.53 -5.41
C THR A 41 15.80 -5.07 -4.78
N SER A 42 16.12 -3.79 -4.89
CA SER A 42 17.21 -3.22 -4.10
C SER A 42 16.83 -3.37 -2.63
N THR A 43 17.72 -3.93 -1.81
CA THR A 43 17.57 -3.93 -0.35
C THR A 43 17.36 -2.52 0.20
N GLY A 44 17.88 -1.49 -0.47
CA GLY A 44 17.63 -0.06 -0.17
C GLY A 44 16.16 0.28 -0.04
N ARG A 45 15.32 0.07 -1.07
CA ARG A 45 13.89 0.43 -1.00
C ARG A 45 13.11 -0.28 0.11
N LEU A 46 13.44 -1.55 0.40
CA LEU A 46 12.81 -2.27 1.51
C LEU A 46 13.28 -1.72 2.86
N ALA A 47 14.57 -1.39 3.00
CA ALA A 47 15.12 -0.77 4.20
C ALA A 47 14.56 0.63 4.42
N ASP A 48 14.44 1.46 3.37
CA ASP A 48 13.82 2.78 3.41
C ASP A 48 12.35 2.69 3.83
N HIS A 49 11.60 1.75 3.24
CA HIS A 49 10.19 1.53 3.58
C HIS A 49 10.03 1.02 5.01
N LEU A 50 10.91 0.12 5.46
CA LEU A 50 10.97 -0.33 6.84
C LEU A 50 11.31 0.83 7.79
N GLY A 51 12.28 1.67 7.44
CA GLY A 51 12.67 2.83 8.24
C GLY A 51 11.52 3.82 8.40
N GLY A 52 10.80 4.12 7.30
CA GLY A 52 9.55 4.88 7.35
C GLY A 52 8.47 4.19 8.19
N PHE A 53 8.41 2.86 8.18
CA PHE A 53 7.45 2.11 9.00
C PHE A 53 7.75 2.20 10.50
N LEU A 54 9.05 2.15 10.86
CA LEU A 54 9.57 2.23 12.22
C LEU A 54 9.69 3.67 12.74
N GLY A 55 9.76 4.66 11.85
CA GLY A 55 10.00 6.07 12.19
C GLY A 55 11.45 6.36 12.57
N ARG A 56 12.38 5.51 12.12
CA ARG A 56 13.83 5.64 12.35
C ARG A 56 14.56 4.90 11.24
N ASP A 57 15.77 5.35 10.91
CA ASP A 57 16.61 4.62 9.97
C ASP A 57 16.92 3.22 10.52
N HIS A 58 16.89 2.23 9.64
CA HIS A 58 17.22 0.85 9.97
C HIS A 58 18.67 0.58 9.59
N ASP A 59 19.55 0.44 10.59
CA ASP A 59 21.01 0.31 10.40
C ASP A 59 21.58 -1.09 10.77
N PRO A 60 20.91 -2.15 10.33
CA PRO A 60 21.62 -3.32 9.78
C PRO A 60 21.06 -3.76 8.41
N PRO A 61 21.79 -4.57 7.62
CA PRO A 61 21.23 -5.10 6.37
C PRO A 61 19.97 -5.92 6.67
N LEU A 62 18.87 -5.56 6.00
CA LEU A 62 17.62 -6.33 6.06
C LEU A 62 17.89 -7.72 5.47
N ARG A 63 17.92 -8.74 6.35
CA ARG A 63 18.15 -10.13 5.96
C ARG A 63 16.88 -10.92 6.17
N PHE A 64 16.44 -11.60 5.13
CA PHE A 64 15.31 -12.50 5.18
C PHE A 64 15.75 -13.91 5.58
N HIS A 65 14.86 -14.62 6.27
CA HIS A 65 15.08 -15.98 6.77
C HIS A 65 14.21 -17.00 6.02
N SER A 66 14.37 -18.28 6.33
CA SER A 66 13.46 -19.33 5.82
C SER A 66 12.01 -18.99 6.19
N LEU A 67 11.05 -19.45 5.38
CA LEU A 67 9.62 -19.26 5.65
C LEU A 67 9.15 -19.87 6.97
N ASP A 68 9.89 -20.84 7.49
CA ASP A 68 9.58 -21.50 8.77
C ASP A 68 9.85 -20.59 9.99
N GLY A 69 10.41 -19.41 9.76
CA GLY A 69 10.66 -18.40 10.79
C GLY A 69 9.41 -17.63 11.23
N PRO A 70 9.52 -16.82 12.29
CA PRO A 70 8.41 -15.99 12.75
C PRO A 70 8.11 -14.90 11.70
N ALA A 71 6.84 -14.83 11.27
CA ALA A 71 6.30 -13.75 10.43
C ALA A 71 5.07 -13.15 11.12
N LEU A 72 4.71 -11.91 10.75
CA LEU A 72 3.54 -11.22 11.30
C LEU A 72 2.25 -11.51 10.54
N ALA A 73 2.37 -12.03 9.32
CA ALA A 73 1.27 -12.46 8.48
C ALA A 73 1.67 -13.73 7.70
N PRO A 74 0.71 -14.50 7.19
CA PRO A 74 1.01 -15.64 6.32
C PRO A 74 1.72 -15.20 5.04
N ALA A 75 2.69 -15.99 4.55
CA ALA A 75 3.39 -15.73 3.30
C ALA A 75 2.46 -15.57 2.08
N SER A 76 1.26 -16.17 2.12
CA SER A 76 0.23 -15.99 1.09
C SER A 76 -0.26 -14.54 0.94
N LEU A 77 0.00 -13.66 1.91
CA LEU A 77 -0.25 -12.23 1.78
C LEU A 77 0.59 -11.61 0.65
N VAL A 78 1.87 -11.93 0.59
CA VAL A 78 2.78 -11.46 -0.47
C VAL A 78 2.25 -11.87 -1.83
N GLU A 79 1.89 -13.15 -1.95
CA GLU A 79 1.40 -13.75 -3.19
C GLU A 79 0.08 -13.11 -3.66
N ARG A 80 -0.88 -12.88 -2.75
CA ARG A 80 -2.14 -12.19 -3.08
C ARG A 80 -1.92 -10.74 -3.50
N THR A 81 -1.09 -9.99 -2.76
CA THR A 81 -0.79 -8.60 -3.10
C THR A 81 -0.09 -8.51 -4.44
N TRP A 82 0.86 -9.41 -4.71
CA TRP A 82 1.54 -9.49 -6.00
C TRP A 82 0.56 -9.73 -7.15
N ARG A 83 -0.31 -10.75 -7.06
CA ARG A 83 -1.33 -11.02 -8.10
C ARG A 83 -2.21 -9.80 -8.35
N HIS A 84 -2.57 -9.07 -7.29
CA HIS A 84 -3.34 -7.84 -7.42
C HIS A 84 -2.57 -6.75 -8.18
N VAL A 85 -1.28 -6.55 -7.87
CA VAL A 85 -0.43 -5.60 -8.57
C VAL A 85 -0.31 -5.97 -10.06
N CYS A 86 -0.04 -7.24 -10.38
CA CYS A 86 0.00 -7.74 -11.76
C CYS A 86 -1.30 -7.46 -12.51
N ALA A 87 -2.45 -7.85 -11.94
CA ALA A 87 -3.75 -7.62 -12.58
C ALA A 87 -3.97 -6.14 -12.90
N VAL A 88 -3.61 -5.23 -11.99
CA VAL A 88 -3.73 -3.78 -12.24
C VAL A 88 -2.74 -3.31 -13.31
N LEU A 89 -1.51 -3.83 -13.33
CA LEU A 89 -0.52 -3.49 -14.36
C LEU A 89 -0.94 -3.99 -15.74
N ASP A 90 -1.48 -5.21 -15.83
CA ASP A 90 -1.99 -5.79 -17.07
C ASP A 90 -3.19 -4.97 -17.60
N ASP A 91 -4.13 -4.62 -16.72
CA ASP A 91 -5.30 -3.79 -17.05
C ASP A 91 -4.89 -2.37 -17.51
N THR A 92 -3.73 -1.88 -17.08
CA THR A 92 -3.24 -0.52 -17.36
C THR A 92 -2.10 -0.47 -18.38
N ALA A 93 -1.70 -1.62 -18.96
CA ALA A 93 -0.53 -1.71 -19.82
C ALA A 93 -0.59 -0.76 -21.04
N ALA A 94 -1.79 -0.55 -21.60
CA ALA A 94 -1.99 0.35 -22.74
C ALA A 94 -2.20 1.82 -22.36
N ALA A 95 -2.90 2.07 -21.24
CA ALA A 95 -3.29 3.42 -20.82
C ALA A 95 -2.24 4.12 -19.95
N GLY A 96 -1.28 3.36 -19.41
CA GLY A 96 -0.36 3.82 -18.38
C GLY A 96 -1.00 3.86 -17.00
N LEU A 97 -0.15 3.79 -15.97
CA LEU A 97 -0.59 3.81 -14.57
C LEU A 97 -0.38 5.21 -13.98
N HIS A 98 -1.45 5.78 -13.40
CA HIS A 98 -1.35 7.09 -12.74
C HIS A 98 -0.36 7.03 -11.56
N PRO A 99 0.51 8.04 -11.35
CA PRO A 99 1.56 8.01 -10.31
C PRO A 99 1.06 7.69 -8.89
N LEU A 100 -0.10 8.23 -8.51
CA LEU A 100 -0.79 7.88 -7.25
C LEU A 100 -1.05 6.38 -7.08
N ALA A 101 -1.55 5.74 -8.14
CA ALA A 101 -1.87 4.33 -8.12
C ALA A 101 -0.59 3.50 -8.09
N ALA A 102 0.41 3.88 -8.88
CA ALA A 102 1.75 3.26 -8.86
C ALA A 102 2.34 3.26 -7.45
N ARG A 103 2.33 4.41 -6.77
CA ARG A 103 2.82 4.54 -5.40
C ARG A 103 2.04 3.67 -4.42
N SER A 104 0.70 3.65 -4.51
CA SER A 104 -0.13 2.81 -3.63
C SER A 104 0.13 1.31 -3.82
N LEU A 105 0.36 0.86 -5.05
CA LEU A 105 0.67 -0.54 -5.36
C LEU A 105 2.06 -0.93 -4.84
N GLU A 106 3.05 -0.06 -5.04
CA GLU A 106 4.40 -0.22 -4.51
C GLU A 106 4.39 -0.34 -2.98
N GLU A 107 3.79 0.63 -2.27
CA GLU A 107 3.72 0.61 -0.81
C GLU A 107 3.03 -0.65 -0.28
N SER A 108 1.98 -1.11 -0.99
CA SER A 108 1.25 -2.33 -0.61
C SER A 108 2.13 -3.58 -0.76
N LEU A 109 2.93 -3.65 -1.82
CA LEU A 109 3.84 -4.77 -2.08
C LEU A 109 5.01 -4.79 -1.09
N LEU A 110 5.64 -3.64 -0.82
CA LEU A 110 6.72 -3.54 0.17
C LEU A 110 6.21 -3.91 1.57
N THR A 111 5.01 -3.45 1.93
CA THR A 111 4.38 -3.80 3.21
C THR A 111 4.04 -5.28 3.30
N SER A 112 3.53 -5.89 2.22
CA SER A 112 3.21 -7.33 2.26
C SER A 112 4.44 -8.19 2.45
N ILE A 113 5.57 -7.81 1.83
CA ILE A 113 6.87 -8.47 1.99
C ILE A 113 7.36 -8.40 3.45
N LEU A 114 7.38 -7.22 4.06
CA LEU A 114 7.85 -7.04 5.45
C LEU A 114 6.96 -7.77 6.48
N LEU A 115 5.65 -7.88 6.21
CA LEU A 115 4.73 -8.56 7.14
C LEU A 115 4.68 -10.07 6.91
N GLY A 116 4.78 -10.51 5.65
CA GLY A 116 4.54 -11.89 5.25
C GLY A 116 5.77 -12.78 5.21
N LEU A 117 6.98 -12.20 5.17
CA LEU A 117 8.24 -12.96 5.12
C LEU A 117 9.08 -12.72 6.37
N PRO A 118 9.62 -13.77 7.02
CA PRO A 118 10.50 -13.62 8.18
C PRO A 118 11.80 -12.87 7.84
N HIS A 119 12.19 -11.90 8.67
CA HIS A 119 13.42 -11.12 8.50
C HIS A 119 14.00 -10.56 9.82
N THR A 120 15.19 -9.99 9.78
CA THR A 120 15.93 -9.48 10.97
C THR A 120 15.14 -8.47 11.80
N ALA A 121 14.35 -7.61 11.17
CA ALA A 121 13.48 -6.64 11.85
C ALA A 121 12.09 -7.16 12.26
N THR A 122 11.75 -8.43 12.04
CA THR A 122 10.41 -8.97 12.38
C THR A 122 10.07 -8.83 13.87
N PRO A 123 10.99 -9.08 14.83
CA PRO A 123 10.70 -8.87 16.26
C PRO A 123 10.32 -7.42 16.57
N GLU A 124 11.04 -6.45 15.98
CA GLU A 124 10.76 -5.02 16.17
C GLU A 124 9.38 -4.64 15.61
N LEU A 125 9.03 -5.17 14.44
CA LEU A 125 7.69 -5.00 13.86
C LEU A 125 6.59 -5.71 14.67
N ALA A 126 6.93 -6.64 15.56
CA ALA A 126 5.97 -7.27 16.46
C ALA A 126 5.65 -6.38 17.68
N GLU A 127 6.61 -5.58 18.18
CA GLU A 127 6.47 -4.81 19.43
C GLU A 127 5.37 -3.73 19.38
N PRO A 128 4.35 -3.71 20.24
CA PRO A 128 3.27 -2.72 20.14
C PRO A 128 3.81 -1.27 20.03
N PRO A 129 3.17 -0.41 19.22
CA PRO A 129 3.63 0.96 19.04
C PRO A 129 3.74 1.67 20.39
N ARG A 130 4.83 2.42 20.59
CA ARG A 130 5.01 3.26 21.79
C ARG A 130 3.82 4.21 21.94
N ARG A 131 3.56 4.63 23.19
CA ARG A 131 2.41 5.46 23.58
C ARG A 131 2.18 6.58 22.55
N VAL A 132 0.97 6.59 22.01
CA VAL A 132 0.57 7.46 20.91
C VAL A 132 0.28 8.87 21.44
N PRO A 133 0.99 9.92 20.96
CA PRO A 133 0.67 11.28 21.33
C PRO A 133 -0.62 11.71 20.63
N HIS A 134 -1.72 11.82 21.38
CA HIS A 134 -3.05 12.17 20.85
C HIS A 134 -3.09 13.55 20.15
N HIS A 135 -2.19 14.47 20.51
CA HIS A 135 -2.11 15.79 19.91
C HIS A 135 -1.74 15.76 18.41
N LEU A 136 -1.12 14.69 17.92
CA LEU A 136 -0.74 14.56 16.51
C LEU A 136 -1.92 14.27 15.58
N ALA A 137 -3.07 13.85 16.11
CA ALA A 137 -4.22 13.51 15.28
C ALA A 137 -4.76 14.73 14.51
N GLY A 138 -4.80 15.91 15.14
CA GLY A 138 -5.19 17.15 14.47
C GLY A 138 -4.24 17.49 13.32
N PHE A 139 -2.94 17.49 13.60
CA PHE A 139 -1.90 17.72 12.60
C PHE A 139 -1.98 16.74 11.42
N ILE A 140 -2.13 15.43 11.68
CA ILE A 140 -2.25 14.41 10.63
C ILE A 140 -3.46 14.71 9.72
N ARG A 141 -4.59 15.07 10.31
CA ARG A 141 -5.81 15.40 9.56
C ARG A 141 -5.59 16.63 8.68
N GLU A 142 -5.06 17.71 9.25
CA GLU A 142 -4.77 18.96 8.53
C GLU A 142 -3.77 18.74 7.39
N TRP A 143 -2.70 17.99 7.66
CA TRP A 143 -1.67 17.71 6.67
C TRP A 143 -2.24 16.89 5.50
N VAL A 144 -3.05 15.86 5.77
CA VAL A 144 -3.74 15.08 4.73
C VAL A 144 -4.68 15.97 3.92
N GLU A 145 -5.45 16.86 4.56
CA GLU A 145 -6.34 17.78 3.88
C GLU A 145 -5.62 18.79 3.00
N ALA A 146 -4.41 19.23 3.39
CA ALA A 146 -3.60 20.16 2.61
C ALA A 146 -2.86 19.51 1.43
N HIS A 147 -2.62 18.20 1.47
CA HIS A 147 -1.76 17.49 0.49
C HIS A 147 -2.48 16.38 -0.29
N HIS A 148 -3.79 16.21 -0.12
CA HIS A 148 -4.57 15.12 -0.70
C HIS A 148 -4.50 15.02 -2.24
N ASP A 149 -4.22 16.12 -2.93
CA ASP A 149 -4.11 16.24 -4.38
C ASP A 149 -2.77 15.73 -4.94
N ARG A 150 -1.79 15.47 -4.07
CA ARG A 150 -0.45 15.00 -4.43
C ARG A 150 -0.33 13.48 -4.38
N PRO A 151 0.68 12.87 -5.05
CA PRO A 151 1.00 11.45 -4.99
C PRO A 151 1.54 10.95 -3.64
N ILE A 152 0.84 11.26 -2.53
CA ILE A 152 1.22 10.90 -1.17
C ILE A 152 0.60 9.57 -0.71
N GLY A 153 1.32 8.86 0.15
CA GLY A 153 0.95 7.61 0.80
C GLY A 153 1.07 7.66 2.33
N ALA A 154 0.98 6.50 2.98
CA ALA A 154 1.04 6.43 4.45
C ALA A 154 2.43 6.80 4.98
N SER A 155 3.48 6.51 4.21
CA SER A 155 4.87 6.85 4.53
C SER A 155 5.07 8.37 4.62
N ASP A 156 4.54 9.12 3.65
CA ASP A 156 4.65 10.59 3.61
C ASP A 156 3.94 11.26 4.79
N ILE A 157 2.74 10.77 5.12
CA ILE A 157 1.96 11.29 6.26
C ILE A 157 2.72 11.06 7.58
N ALA A 158 3.32 9.87 7.73
CA ALA A 158 4.06 9.52 8.94
C ALA A 158 5.33 10.38 9.07
N ALA A 159 6.08 10.54 7.98
CA ALA A 159 7.27 11.38 7.92
C ALA A 159 6.93 12.84 8.26
N ALA A 160 5.85 13.40 7.72
CA ALA A 160 5.40 14.75 8.02
C ALA A 160 5.05 14.95 9.50
N ALA A 161 4.53 13.91 10.16
CA ALA A 161 4.21 13.92 11.58
C ALA A 161 5.39 13.55 12.49
N GLY A 162 6.58 13.25 11.92
CA GLY A 162 7.77 12.86 12.68
C GLY A 162 7.63 11.50 13.39
N ILE A 163 6.82 10.59 12.82
CA ILE A 163 6.52 9.29 13.41
C ILE A 163 6.66 8.16 12.38
N GLY A 164 6.69 6.92 12.83
CA GLY A 164 6.61 5.75 11.94
C GLY A 164 5.18 5.47 11.45
N VAL A 165 5.04 4.81 10.29
CA VAL A 165 3.73 4.39 9.74
C VAL A 165 2.93 3.55 10.74
N ARG A 166 3.60 2.75 11.57
CA ARG A 166 2.92 1.96 12.60
C ARG A 166 2.21 2.82 13.64
N GLN A 167 2.88 3.88 14.09
CA GLN A 167 2.33 4.84 15.04
C GLN A 167 1.20 5.64 14.39
N LEU A 168 1.37 6.04 13.13
CA LEU A 168 0.30 6.65 12.33
C LEU A 168 -0.93 5.74 12.24
N GLN A 169 -0.76 4.46 11.93
CA GLN A 169 -1.86 3.48 11.89
C GLN A 169 -2.57 3.38 13.25
N ALA A 170 -1.81 3.39 14.35
CA ALA A 170 -2.37 3.37 15.70
C ALA A 170 -3.18 4.64 15.99
N ILE A 171 -2.66 5.82 15.65
CA ILE A 171 -3.39 7.10 15.76
C ILE A 171 -4.68 7.04 14.94
N CYS A 172 -4.60 6.63 13.67
CA CYS A 172 -5.76 6.63 12.79
C CYS A 172 -6.87 5.69 13.27
N ARG A 173 -6.49 4.50 13.76
CA ARG A 173 -7.45 3.55 14.35
C ARG A 173 -8.06 4.09 15.64
N ALA A 174 -7.24 4.66 16.52
CA ALA A 174 -7.72 5.18 17.81
C ALA A 174 -8.64 6.40 17.65
N GLN A 175 -8.32 7.31 16.72
CA GLN A 175 -9.05 8.57 16.56
C GLN A 175 -10.26 8.45 15.62
N TRP A 176 -10.13 7.71 14.51
CA TRP A 176 -11.16 7.67 13.46
C TRP A 176 -11.68 6.26 13.17
N GLY A 177 -11.09 5.21 13.73
CA GLY A 177 -11.41 3.82 13.37
C GLY A 177 -10.96 3.44 11.95
N LEU A 178 -10.03 4.18 11.35
CA LEU A 178 -9.60 4.03 9.96
C LEU A 178 -8.12 3.65 9.82
N THR A 179 -7.74 3.07 8.68
CA THR A 179 -6.34 3.06 8.24
C THR A 179 -5.92 4.42 7.70
N PRO A 180 -4.61 4.74 7.62
CA PRO A 180 -4.14 6.00 7.02
C PRO A 180 -4.58 6.15 5.55
N THR A 181 -4.57 5.04 4.80
CA THR A 181 -5.03 5.02 3.41
C THR A 181 -6.54 5.23 3.29
N GLN A 182 -7.35 4.74 4.23
CA GLN A 182 -8.78 5.00 4.31
C GLN A 182 -9.07 6.47 4.67
N LEU A 183 -8.29 7.06 5.58
CA LEU A 183 -8.38 8.48 5.92
C LEU A 183 -8.10 9.35 4.68
N LEU A 184 -6.97 9.13 4.00
CA LEU A 184 -6.60 9.86 2.78
C LEU A 184 -7.64 9.68 1.66
N ARG A 185 -8.09 8.44 1.41
CA ARG A 185 -9.16 8.14 0.45
C ARG A 185 -10.44 8.89 0.81
N GLY A 186 -10.79 8.93 2.09
CA GLY A 186 -11.95 9.64 2.58
C GLY A 186 -11.91 11.13 2.28
N VAL A 187 -10.78 11.78 2.57
CA VAL A 187 -10.56 13.20 2.25
C VAL A 187 -10.67 13.44 0.74
N ARG A 188 -10.08 12.57 -0.10
CA ARG A 188 -10.21 12.67 -1.56
C ARG A 188 -11.65 12.54 -2.05
N LEU A 189 -12.44 11.63 -1.46
CA LEU A 189 -13.86 11.47 -1.77
C LEU A 189 -14.69 12.68 -1.32
N ASP A 190 -14.39 13.27 -0.16
CA ASP A 190 -15.07 14.49 0.31
C ASP A 190 -14.83 15.67 -0.65
N ARG A 191 -13.59 15.79 -1.14
CA ARG A 191 -13.20 16.82 -2.13
C ARG A 191 -13.85 16.57 -3.49
N ALA A 192 -13.93 15.32 -3.93
CA ALA A 192 -14.67 14.95 -5.14
C ALA A 192 -16.16 15.31 -5.02
N ARG A 193 -16.81 15.00 -3.89
CA ARG A 193 -18.21 15.36 -3.64
C ARG A 193 -18.42 16.88 -3.62
N ALA A 194 -17.55 17.63 -2.97
CA ALA A 194 -17.61 19.10 -2.98
C ALA A 194 -17.46 19.67 -4.39
N ALA A 195 -16.55 19.10 -5.20
CA ALA A 195 -16.38 19.47 -6.60
C ALA A 195 -17.64 19.18 -7.42
N LEU A 196 -18.27 18.01 -7.26
CA LEU A 196 -19.50 17.66 -7.96
C LEU A 196 -20.64 18.62 -7.56
N ARG A 197 -20.82 18.88 -6.26
CA ARG A 197 -21.87 19.77 -5.75
C ARG A 197 -21.74 21.23 -6.17
N SER A 198 -20.52 21.71 -6.41
CA SER A 198 -20.23 23.09 -6.83
C SER A 198 -20.17 23.26 -8.35
N SER A 199 -20.35 22.19 -9.11
CA SER A 199 -20.33 22.23 -10.57
C SER A 199 -21.67 22.72 -11.10
N GLY A 200 -21.67 23.90 -11.72
CA GLY A 200 -22.81 24.34 -12.54
C GLY A 200 -23.02 23.40 -13.74
N PRO A 201 -24.18 23.46 -14.41
CA PRO A 201 -24.49 22.59 -15.55
C PRO A 201 -23.36 22.59 -16.59
N GLY A 202 -22.80 21.41 -16.89
CA GLY A 202 -21.80 21.21 -17.94
C GLY A 202 -20.34 21.56 -17.60
N ARG A 203 -20.02 21.98 -16.35
CA ARG A 203 -18.65 22.43 -16.01
C ARG A 203 -17.67 21.35 -15.52
N ARG A 204 -18.14 20.26 -14.93
CA ARG A 204 -17.30 19.10 -14.54
C ARG A 204 -18.06 17.81 -14.68
N THR A 205 -17.36 16.76 -15.09
CA THR A 205 -17.92 15.41 -15.20
C THR A 205 -17.60 14.58 -13.97
N VAL A 206 -18.36 13.49 -13.77
CA VAL A 206 -18.05 12.46 -12.78
C VAL A 206 -16.64 11.88 -13.02
N SER A 207 -16.24 11.78 -14.29
CA SER A 207 -14.89 11.31 -14.67
C SER A 207 -13.80 12.23 -14.13
N ASP A 208 -13.95 13.56 -14.29
CA ASP A 208 -12.94 14.52 -13.80
C ASP A 208 -12.79 14.45 -12.28
N ALA A 209 -13.91 14.34 -11.56
CA ALA A 209 -13.91 14.22 -10.10
C ALA A 209 -13.24 12.92 -9.64
N ALA A 210 -13.46 11.81 -10.35
CA ALA A 210 -12.85 10.53 -10.05
C ALA A 210 -11.34 10.55 -10.31
N THR A 211 -10.91 11.10 -11.46
CA THR A 211 -9.49 11.25 -11.80
C THR A 211 -8.76 12.14 -10.79
N ALA A 212 -9.34 13.29 -10.42
CA ALA A 212 -8.78 14.18 -9.40
C ALA A 212 -8.70 13.51 -8.01
N ALA A 213 -9.60 12.60 -7.69
CA ALA A 213 -9.54 11.78 -6.48
C ALA A 213 -8.58 10.58 -6.58
N GLY A 214 -7.85 10.44 -7.70
CA GLY A 214 -6.86 9.38 -7.92
C GLY A 214 -7.46 8.02 -8.29
N TYR A 215 -8.69 7.99 -8.82
CA TYR A 215 -9.32 6.75 -9.30
C TYR A 215 -9.12 6.55 -10.80
N LEU A 216 -8.70 5.34 -11.16
CA LEU A 216 -8.57 4.89 -12.55
C LEU A 216 -9.84 4.19 -13.05
N HIS A 217 -10.49 3.42 -12.17
CA HIS A 217 -11.69 2.68 -12.53
C HIS A 217 -12.92 3.35 -11.94
N MET A 218 -13.82 3.78 -12.83
CA MET A 218 -15.08 4.43 -12.43
C MET A 218 -15.94 3.53 -11.53
N SER A 219 -15.95 2.21 -11.77
CA SER A 219 -16.70 1.28 -10.92
C SER A 219 -16.21 1.28 -9.48
N ARG A 220 -14.89 1.28 -9.24
CA ARG A 220 -14.31 1.36 -7.89
C ARG A 220 -14.55 2.72 -7.23
N PHE A 221 -14.48 3.79 -8.02
CA PHE A 221 -14.83 5.12 -7.54
C PHE A 221 -16.28 5.18 -7.07
N ALA A 222 -17.22 4.77 -7.92
CA ALA A 222 -18.65 4.76 -7.61
C ALA A 222 -18.97 3.86 -6.41
N GLU A 223 -18.33 2.70 -6.30
CA GLU A 223 -18.48 1.80 -5.15
C GLU A 223 -18.03 2.48 -3.84
N HIS A 224 -16.79 2.97 -3.78
CA HIS A 224 -16.28 3.62 -2.56
C HIS A 224 -17.05 4.91 -2.24
N TYR A 225 -17.48 5.66 -3.27
CA TYR A 225 -18.29 6.86 -3.10
C TYR A 225 -19.64 6.53 -2.47
N ARG A 226 -20.34 5.52 -3.00
CA ARG A 226 -21.63 5.07 -2.45
C ARG A 226 -21.50 4.50 -1.04
N GLN A 227 -20.46 3.72 -0.77
CA GLN A 227 -20.17 3.22 0.58
C GLN A 227 -20.01 4.36 1.59
N ARG A 228 -19.46 5.52 1.19
CA ARG A 228 -19.22 6.66 2.07
C ARG A 228 -20.44 7.59 2.20
N PHE A 229 -21.16 7.84 1.12
CA PHE A 229 -22.19 8.89 1.07
C PHE A 229 -23.63 8.39 0.93
N GLY A 230 -23.84 7.10 0.69
CA GLY A 230 -25.17 6.52 0.48
C GLY A 230 -25.79 6.80 -0.90
N GLU A 231 -25.11 7.56 -1.75
CA GLU A 231 -25.54 7.95 -3.10
C GLU A 231 -24.38 7.74 -4.09
N THR A 232 -24.68 7.72 -5.39
CA THR A 232 -23.70 7.64 -6.47
C THR A 232 -23.17 9.03 -6.86
N PRO A 233 -21.97 9.12 -7.47
CA PRO A 233 -21.46 10.40 -7.96
C PRO A 233 -22.38 11.11 -8.97
N THR A 234 -23.07 10.33 -9.81
CA THR A 234 -24.02 10.84 -10.81
C THR A 234 -25.26 11.44 -10.15
N GLU A 235 -25.80 10.79 -9.12
CA GLU A 235 -26.90 11.34 -8.33
C GLU A 235 -26.49 12.68 -7.70
N THR A 236 -25.32 12.75 -7.05
CA THR A 236 -24.80 14.02 -6.50
C THR A 236 -24.73 15.12 -7.56
N LEU A 237 -24.18 14.81 -8.75
CA LEU A 237 -24.02 15.78 -9.83
C LEU A 237 -25.37 16.27 -10.37
N ASN A 238 -26.35 15.38 -10.50
CA ASN A 238 -27.70 15.70 -10.95
C ASN A 238 -28.45 16.57 -9.93
N HIS A 239 -28.24 16.34 -8.63
CA HIS A 239 -28.81 17.19 -7.58
C HIS A 239 -28.23 18.62 -7.57
N SER A 240 -26.98 18.80 -8.01
CA SER A 240 -26.38 20.14 -8.13
C SER A 240 -26.75 20.91 -9.40
N SER A 241 -27.25 20.23 -10.43
CA SER A 241 -27.68 20.85 -11.70
C SER A 241 -29.17 21.20 -11.75
N LEU A 242 -29.96 20.82 -10.73
CA LEU A 242 -31.33 21.29 -10.56
C LEU A 242 -31.33 22.74 -10.05
N PRO A 243 -32.01 23.69 -10.72
CA PRO A 243 -32.20 25.04 -10.19
C PRO A 243 -33.04 24.98 -8.91
N ALA A 244 -32.62 25.75 -7.89
CA ALA A 244 -33.37 25.96 -6.65
C ALA A 244 -34.68 26.72 -6.88
#